data_AF-K1YIY6-F1
#
_entry.id   AF-K1YIY6-F1
#
_cell.length_a   1.000
_cell.length_b   1.000
_cell.length_c   1.000
_cell.angle_alpha   90.00
_cell.angle_beta   90.00
_cell.angle_gamma   90.00
#
_symmetry.space_group_name_H-M   'P 1'
#
loop_
_entity.id
_entity.type
_entity.pdbx_description
1 polymer ?
#
loop_
_entity_poly.entity_id
_entity_poly.type
_entity_poly.pdbx_seq_one_letter_code
_entity_poly.pdbx_strand_id
1 'polypeptide(L)'
;SWHFTGADRKLHDSKVCNYIPLLYHEGPGYYDKNDITTDVMLLRTTPMDSKGFFNFGVSNSFTRAQIKAAKKVIVEVNEKMPYCYGGNEEQVHISEIDAIVESEHEDMFCLPEPKISDVDQQIAEIVVSQIENGSCLQLGIGAMPNAIGKLIAASNLRDLGVHTEMLCDSFVDIFEAGCISNRHKKHDVGKFVYTFALGSKKLYDFLDHNSSCSSFPVDYTNRLDKISANDRAIAINNALEIDLFGQVSSESSGTRHISGTGGQLDYTYGCYHSRGGKALICLSSSVVEKDGTRRSRIRPFLEPGTITTLPRVMVNYVVTEYGLINLKGKSTWERANALISIAHPDFREELTEHARRMNIQM
;
A
#
# COMPACT_ATOMS: atom_id res chain seq x y z
N SER A 1 -9.05 3.75 -15.35
CA SER A 1 -7.87 3.42 -14.53
C SER A 1 -8.34 2.65 -13.30
N TRP A 2 -7.57 1.65 -12.85
CA TRP A 2 -7.90 0.80 -11.68
C TRP A 2 -7.28 1.34 -10.37
N HIS A 3 -6.36 2.30 -10.47
CA HIS A 3 -5.79 3.00 -9.33
C HIS A 3 -5.31 4.38 -9.78
N PHE A 4 -5.77 5.45 -9.13
CA PHE A 4 -5.38 6.80 -9.53
C PHE A 4 -4.05 7.23 -8.93
N THR A 5 -3.15 7.65 -9.80
CA THR A 5 -1.97 8.44 -9.46
C THR A 5 -2.27 9.93 -9.57
N GLY A 6 -1.23 10.77 -9.41
CA GLY A 6 -1.36 12.21 -9.64
C GLY A 6 -1.77 12.57 -11.07
N ALA A 7 -1.42 11.75 -12.07
CA ALA A 7 -1.81 11.97 -13.46
C ALA A 7 -3.28 11.62 -13.69
N ASP A 8 -3.72 10.45 -13.23
CA ASP A 8 -5.11 10.00 -13.35
C ASP A 8 -6.09 10.98 -12.71
N ARG A 9 -5.75 11.53 -11.54
CA ARG A 9 -6.56 12.55 -10.88
C ARG A 9 -6.78 13.78 -11.76
N LYS A 10 -5.73 14.29 -12.41
CA LYS A 10 -5.85 15.46 -13.30
C LYS A 10 -6.76 15.17 -14.48
N LEU A 11 -6.66 13.96 -15.05
CA LEU A 11 -7.50 13.52 -16.17
C LEU A 11 -8.96 13.26 -15.73
N HIS A 12 -9.16 12.73 -14.53
CA HIS A 12 -10.50 12.55 -13.97
C HIS A 12 -11.17 13.89 -13.66
N ASP A 13 -10.43 14.83 -13.08
CA ASP A 13 -10.91 16.19 -12.82
C ASP A 13 -11.30 16.92 -14.12
N SER A 14 -10.64 16.60 -15.25
CA SER A 14 -11.02 17.08 -16.58
C SER A 14 -12.03 16.18 -17.33
N LYS A 15 -12.61 15.18 -16.65
CA LYS A 15 -13.66 14.29 -17.16
C LYS A 15 -13.25 13.38 -18.32
N VAL A 16 -11.96 13.05 -18.43
CA VAL A 16 -11.43 12.17 -19.49
C VAL A 16 -10.81 10.88 -18.94
N CYS A 17 -10.87 10.64 -17.63
CA CYS A 17 -10.51 9.36 -17.02
C CYS A 17 -11.61 8.90 -16.08
N ASN A 18 -12.01 7.63 -16.19
CA ASN A 18 -12.94 6.98 -15.27
C ASN A 18 -12.18 6.04 -14.32
N TYR A 19 -12.61 5.99 -13.07
CA TYR A 19 -12.15 5.00 -12.10
C TYR A 19 -12.94 3.70 -12.22
N ILE A 20 -12.25 2.57 -12.08
CA ILE A 20 -12.85 1.23 -12.04
C ILE A 20 -12.47 0.62 -10.69
N PRO A 21 -13.43 0.44 -9.76
CA PRO A 21 -13.15 -0.16 -8.45
C PRO A 21 -12.87 -1.66 -8.61
N LEU A 22 -11.74 -2.10 -8.09
CA LEU A 22 -11.34 -3.51 -8.06
C LEU A 22 -10.42 -3.76 -6.87
N LEU A 23 -10.59 -4.89 -6.17
CA LEU A 23 -9.59 -5.33 -5.21
C LEU A 23 -8.34 -5.76 -5.96
N TYR A 24 -7.19 -5.26 -5.53
CA TYR A 24 -5.98 -5.42 -6.34
C TYR A 24 -5.57 -6.89 -6.52
N HIS A 25 -5.73 -7.71 -5.48
CA HIS A 25 -5.48 -9.15 -5.55
C HIS A 25 -6.44 -9.91 -6.48
N GLU A 26 -7.60 -9.35 -6.80
CA GLU A 26 -8.56 -9.97 -7.72
C GLU A 26 -8.19 -9.71 -9.19
N GLY A 27 -7.26 -8.80 -9.46
CA GLY A 27 -6.81 -8.42 -10.81
C GLY A 27 -6.59 -9.63 -11.74
N PRO A 28 -5.67 -10.56 -11.41
CA PRO A 28 -5.43 -11.75 -12.24
C PRO A 28 -6.70 -12.57 -12.49
N GLY A 29 -7.42 -12.93 -11.42
CA GLY A 29 -8.64 -13.74 -11.52
C GLY A 29 -9.80 -13.01 -12.23
N TYR A 30 -9.82 -11.68 -12.23
CA TYR A 30 -10.81 -10.88 -12.93
C TYR A 30 -10.63 -10.99 -14.45
N TYR A 31 -9.38 -10.98 -14.95
CA TYR A 31 -9.08 -11.28 -16.35
C TYR A 31 -9.57 -12.67 -16.75
N ASP A 32 -9.21 -13.69 -15.96
CA ASP A 32 -9.54 -15.09 -16.26
C ASP A 32 -11.05 -15.39 -16.22
N LYS A 33 -11.79 -14.80 -15.28
CA LYS A 33 -13.21 -15.13 -15.06
C LYS A 33 -14.18 -14.35 -15.96
N ASN A 34 -13.78 -13.18 -16.45
CA ASN A 34 -14.67 -12.28 -17.18
C ASN A 34 -14.27 -12.10 -18.64
N ASP A 35 -13.37 -12.95 -19.15
CA ASP A 35 -12.86 -12.90 -20.52
C ASP A 35 -12.44 -11.47 -20.94
N ILE A 36 -11.78 -10.75 -20.02
CA ILE A 36 -11.32 -9.39 -20.30
C ILE A 36 -10.24 -9.47 -21.37
N THR A 37 -10.48 -8.84 -22.52
CA THR A 37 -9.50 -8.78 -23.61
C THR A 37 -8.78 -7.44 -23.63
N THR A 38 -7.50 -7.46 -23.99
CA THR A 38 -6.69 -6.26 -24.25
C THR A 38 -6.27 -6.28 -25.72
N ASP A 39 -6.50 -5.20 -26.48
CA ASP A 39 -6.10 -5.19 -27.90
C ASP A 39 -4.58 -5.10 -28.06
N VAL A 40 -3.93 -4.22 -27.29
CA VAL A 40 -2.49 -4.02 -27.30
C VAL A 40 -2.02 -3.79 -25.87
N MET A 41 -1.01 -4.56 -25.45
CA MET A 41 -0.29 -4.32 -24.21
C MET A 41 1.11 -3.79 -24.52
N LEU A 42 1.45 -2.67 -23.88
CA LEU A 42 2.78 -2.09 -23.90
C LEU A 42 3.40 -2.31 -22.52
N LEU A 43 4.58 -2.92 -22.46
CA LEU A 43 5.32 -3.10 -21.21
C LEU A 43 6.79 -2.76 -21.39
N ARG A 44 7.38 -2.14 -20.38
CA ARG A 44 8.82 -1.90 -20.32
C ARG A 44 9.47 -3.06 -19.56
N THR A 45 10.56 -3.61 -20.08
CA THR A 45 11.22 -4.81 -19.54
C THR A 45 12.73 -4.66 -19.50
N THR A 46 13.41 -5.56 -18.79
CA THR A 46 14.87 -5.72 -18.91
C THR A 46 15.25 -6.19 -20.31
N PRO A 47 16.54 -6.16 -20.69
CA PRO A 47 17.03 -6.90 -21.84
C PRO A 47 16.68 -8.39 -21.77
N MET A 48 16.57 -9.00 -22.94
CA MET A 48 16.34 -10.44 -23.07
C MET A 48 17.54 -11.22 -22.53
N ASP A 49 17.27 -12.25 -21.74
CA ASP A 49 18.32 -13.16 -21.26
C ASP A 49 18.72 -14.21 -22.31
N SER A 50 19.75 -15.01 -21.99
CA SER A 50 20.26 -16.08 -22.87
C SER A 50 19.25 -17.21 -23.14
N LYS A 51 18.11 -17.23 -22.44
CA LYS A 51 17.04 -18.22 -22.56
C LYS A 51 15.80 -17.66 -23.26
N GLY A 52 15.85 -16.41 -23.72
CA GLY A 52 14.76 -15.77 -24.47
C GLY A 52 13.72 -15.09 -23.58
N PHE A 53 14.00 -14.87 -22.29
CA PHE A 53 13.05 -14.23 -21.36
C PHE A 53 13.36 -12.75 -21.15
N PHE A 54 12.30 -11.96 -21.06
CA PHE A 54 12.31 -10.57 -20.61
C PHE A 54 11.72 -10.50 -19.21
N ASN A 55 12.40 -9.87 -18.27
CA ASN A 55 11.93 -9.71 -16.90
C ASN A 55 11.11 -8.42 -16.77
N PHE A 56 10.03 -8.46 -15.99
CA PHE A 56 9.14 -7.30 -15.77
C PHE A 56 9.73 -6.23 -14.83
N GLY A 57 10.90 -6.49 -14.27
CA GLY A 57 11.60 -5.63 -13.35
C GLY A 57 10.77 -5.30 -12.12
N VAL A 58 10.52 -4.03 -11.88
CA VAL A 58 9.90 -3.55 -10.65
C VAL A 58 8.39 -3.82 -10.55
N SER A 59 7.76 -4.49 -11.53
CA SER A 59 6.30 -4.69 -11.52
C SER A 59 5.88 -6.09 -12.00
N ASN A 60 5.79 -7.05 -11.08
CA ASN A 60 5.13 -8.34 -11.35
C ASN A 60 3.60 -8.13 -11.38
N SER A 61 3.01 -7.61 -10.30
CA SER A 61 1.62 -7.15 -10.27
C SER A 61 0.66 -8.23 -10.83
N PHE A 62 -0.11 -7.92 -11.86
CA PHE A 62 -0.91 -8.88 -12.62
C PHE A 62 -0.53 -8.84 -14.10
N THR A 63 0.72 -8.46 -14.39
CA THR A 63 1.28 -8.28 -15.74
C THR A 63 1.11 -9.53 -16.59
N ARG A 64 1.29 -10.72 -16.00
CA ARG A 64 1.14 -11.99 -16.71
C ARG A 64 -0.30 -12.25 -17.17
N ALA A 65 -1.30 -11.91 -16.36
CA ALA A 65 -2.70 -12.00 -16.75
C ALA A 65 -3.04 -11.05 -17.90
N GLN A 66 -2.48 -9.84 -17.87
CA GLN A 66 -2.66 -8.85 -18.95
C GLN A 66 -2.03 -9.33 -20.27
N ILE A 67 -0.83 -9.93 -20.22
CA ILE A 67 -0.18 -10.52 -21.40
C ILE A 67 -1.03 -11.65 -22.00
N LYS A 68 -1.54 -12.57 -21.17
CA LYS A 68 -2.41 -13.67 -21.64
C LYS A 68 -3.69 -13.14 -22.31
N ALA A 69 -4.22 -12.02 -21.83
CA ALA A 69 -5.40 -11.37 -22.36
C ALA A 69 -5.14 -10.48 -23.60
N ALA A 70 -3.88 -10.21 -23.93
CA ALA A 70 -3.51 -9.28 -24.98
C ALA A 70 -3.52 -9.95 -26.37
N LYS A 71 -4.13 -9.30 -27.36
CA LYS A 71 -4.03 -9.73 -28.76
C LYS A 71 -2.66 -9.40 -29.36
N LYS A 72 -2.05 -8.32 -28.87
CA LYS A 72 -0.71 -7.86 -29.24
C LYS A 72 0.10 -7.47 -28.02
N VAL A 73 1.32 -8.00 -27.91
CA VAL A 73 2.26 -7.70 -26.84
C VAL A 73 3.48 -7.01 -27.43
N ILE A 74 3.72 -5.78 -27.00
CA ILE A 74 4.88 -4.98 -27.43
C ILE A 74 5.73 -4.68 -26.21
N VAL A 75 6.99 -5.10 -26.25
CA VAL A 75 7.95 -4.80 -25.18
C VAL A 75 8.85 -3.64 -25.57
N GLU A 76 9.07 -2.72 -24.66
CA GLU A 76 10.14 -1.73 -24.72
C GLU A 76 11.30 -2.20 -23.84
N VAL A 77 12.49 -2.35 -24.41
CA VAL A 77 13.68 -2.79 -23.67
C VAL A 77 14.35 -1.58 -23.01
N ASN A 78 14.55 -1.66 -21.70
CA ASN A 78 15.32 -0.69 -20.95
C ASN A 78 16.43 -1.37 -20.13
N GLU A 79 17.69 -1.12 -20.50
CA GLU A 79 18.87 -1.63 -19.78
C GLU A 79 18.97 -1.14 -18.34
N LYS A 80 18.29 -0.04 -18.00
CA LYS A 80 18.26 0.51 -16.63
C LYS A 80 17.14 -0.08 -15.76
N MET A 81 16.28 -0.94 -16.33
CA MET A 81 15.30 -1.68 -15.54
C MET A 81 16.04 -2.75 -14.71
N PRO A 82 15.86 -2.80 -13.38
CA PRO A 82 16.51 -3.82 -12.57
C PRO A 82 15.93 -5.20 -12.89
N TYR A 83 16.76 -6.24 -12.87
CA TYR A 83 16.29 -7.62 -12.97
C TYR A 83 15.81 -8.11 -11.60
N CYS A 84 14.50 -8.29 -11.45
CA CYS A 84 13.88 -8.69 -10.20
C CYS A 84 13.52 -10.19 -10.22
N TYR A 85 14.03 -10.97 -9.27
CA TYR A 85 13.66 -12.37 -9.12
C TYR A 85 12.26 -12.56 -8.54
N GLY A 86 11.69 -13.76 -8.66
CA GLY A 86 10.42 -14.16 -8.06
C GLY A 86 10.14 -15.66 -8.17
N GLY A 87 10.51 -16.26 -9.30
CA GLY A 87 10.24 -17.65 -9.64
C GLY A 87 8.77 -17.94 -9.96
N ASN A 88 7.95 -16.90 -10.14
CA ASN A 88 6.53 -17.01 -10.44
C ASN A 88 6.01 -15.75 -11.17
N GLU A 89 5.69 -15.91 -12.45
CA GLU A 89 5.04 -14.91 -13.31
C GLU A 89 5.76 -13.54 -13.41
N GLU A 90 7.07 -13.45 -13.17
CA GLU A 90 7.85 -12.20 -13.29
C GLU A 90 8.52 -11.98 -14.66
N GLN A 91 8.23 -12.83 -15.64
CA GLN A 91 8.92 -12.86 -16.93
C GLN A 91 7.98 -13.24 -18.08
N VAL A 92 8.39 -12.91 -19.31
CA VAL A 92 7.73 -13.33 -20.56
C VAL A 92 8.77 -13.82 -21.57
N HIS A 93 8.49 -14.91 -22.28
CA HIS A 93 9.38 -15.43 -23.32
C HIS A 93 9.15 -14.72 -24.66
N ILE A 94 10.20 -14.58 -25.49
CA ILE A 94 10.13 -13.95 -26.82
C ILE A 94 9.05 -14.54 -27.74
N SER A 95 8.69 -15.82 -27.57
CA SER A 95 7.62 -16.46 -28.35
C SER A 95 6.22 -15.91 -28.06
N GLU A 96 6.06 -15.13 -26.98
CA GLU A 96 4.79 -14.52 -26.56
C GLU A 96 4.75 -13.01 -26.86
N ILE A 97 5.75 -12.48 -27.58
CA ILE A 97 5.91 -11.06 -27.89
C ILE A 97 5.73 -10.85 -29.39
N ASP A 98 4.91 -9.86 -29.77
CA ASP A 98 4.66 -9.51 -31.17
C ASP A 98 5.66 -8.49 -31.72
N ALA A 99 6.17 -7.58 -30.88
CA ALA A 99 7.15 -6.58 -31.27
C ALA A 99 8.07 -6.16 -30.11
N ILE A 100 9.30 -5.81 -30.45
CA ILE A 100 10.33 -5.31 -29.53
C ILE A 100 10.71 -3.90 -29.99
N VAL A 101 10.74 -2.96 -29.04
CA VAL A 101 11.21 -1.59 -29.22
C VAL A 101 12.45 -1.38 -28.38
N GLU A 102 13.54 -0.96 -29.01
CA GLU A 102 14.73 -0.48 -28.33
C GLU A 102 14.66 1.05 -28.26
N SER A 103 14.65 1.60 -27.05
CA SER A 103 14.60 3.05 -26.80
C SER A 103 15.95 3.57 -26.29
N GLU A 104 16.06 4.87 -26.00
CA GLU A 104 17.28 5.49 -25.47
C GLU A 104 17.63 5.08 -24.02
N HIS A 105 16.95 4.06 -23.46
CA HIS A 105 17.12 3.56 -22.10
C HIS A 105 17.03 4.68 -21.05
N GLU A 106 15.85 5.31 -21.00
CA GLU A 106 15.54 6.37 -20.03
C GLU A 106 15.77 5.91 -18.58
N ASP A 107 16.17 6.85 -17.73
CA ASP A 107 16.29 6.57 -16.30
C ASP A 107 14.95 6.12 -15.71
N MET A 108 15.01 5.16 -14.79
CA MET A 108 13.84 4.70 -14.06
C MET A 108 13.21 5.86 -13.28
N PHE A 109 11.89 5.99 -13.39
CA PHE A 109 11.15 7.02 -12.67
C PHE A 109 11.39 6.86 -11.16
N CYS A 110 11.87 7.93 -10.54
CA CYS A 110 12.11 7.99 -9.10
C CYS A 110 11.12 8.95 -8.44
N LEU A 111 10.59 8.57 -7.29
CA LEU A 111 9.76 9.48 -6.49
C LEU A 111 10.63 10.56 -5.83
N PRO A 112 10.16 11.82 -5.79
CA PRO A 112 10.80 12.83 -4.96
C PRO A 112 10.67 12.46 -3.48
N GLU A 113 11.71 12.69 -2.68
CA GLU A 113 11.66 12.43 -1.25
C GLU A 113 10.65 13.38 -0.58
N PRO A 114 9.60 12.86 0.08
CA PRO A 114 8.64 13.70 0.78
C PRO A 114 9.27 14.28 2.05
N LYS A 115 8.95 15.54 2.36
CA LYS A 115 9.33 16.16 3.62
C LYS A 115 8.56 15.50 4.77
N ILE A 116 9.29 14.97 5.75
CA ILE A 116 8.73 14.45 7.00
C ILE A 116 8.36 15.63 7.89
N SER A 117 7.10 15.67 8.34
CA SER A 117 6.60 16.66 9.31
C SER A 117 6.69 16.13 10.76
N ASP A 118 6.53 17.02 11.74
CA ASP A 118 6.48 16.63 13.15
C ASP A 118 5.29 15.68 13.44
N VAL A 119 4.16 15.87 12.73
CA VAL A 119 2.99 14.99 12.83
C VAL A 119 3.32 13.59 12.29
N ASP A 120 4.04 13.49 11.17
CA ASP A 120 4.50 12.20 10.64
C ASP A 120 5.41 11.49 11.64
N GLN A 121 6.32 12.24 12.28
CA GLN A 121 7.25 11.73 13.27
C GLN A 121 6.52 11.20 14.51
N GLN A 122 5.54 11.94 15.05
CA GLN A 122 4.73 11.51 16.19
C GLN A 122 3.94 10.24 15.90
N ILE A 123 3.30 10.15 14.73
CA ILE A 123 2.59 8.94 14.29
C ILE A 123 3.58 7.78 14.15
N ALA A 124 4.74 8.02 13.55
CA ALA A 124 5.76 6.99 13.35
C ALA A 124 6.27 6.42 14.69
N GLU A 125 6.49 7.26 15.70
CA GLU A 125 6.89 6.81 17.06
C GLU A 125 5.84 5.89 17.68
N ILE A 126 4.57 6.26 17.58
CA ILE A 126 3.46 5.44 18.07
C ILE A 126 3.43 4.10 17.31
N VAL A 127 3.55 4.12 15.97
CA VAL A 127 3.55 2.91 15.16
C VAL A 127 4.72 1.99 15.50
N VAL A 128 5.94 2.52 15.59
CA VAL A 128 7.15 1.72 15.90
C VAL A 128 7.06 1.08 17.28
N SER A 129 6.42 1.74 18.26
CA SER A 129 6.16 1.15 19.59
C SER A 129 5.29 -0.11 19.55
N GLN A 130 4.57 -0.34 18.45
CA GLN A 130 3.71 -1.51 18.26
C GLN A 130 4.39 -2.66 17.55
N ILE A 131 5.61 -2.46 17.05
CA ILE A 131 6.39 -3.45 16.31
C ILE A 131 7.30 -4.19 17.29
N GLU A 132 7.39 -5.50 17.13
CA GLU A 132 8.21 -6.38 17.96
C GLU A 132 9.26 -7.09 17.11
N ASN A 133 10.31 -7.62 17.75
CA ASN A 133 11.30 -8.45 17.07
C ASN A 133 10.64 -9.63 16.36
N GLY A 134 10.95 -9.82 15.09
CA GLY A 134 10.34 -10.88 14.27
C GLY A 134 8.93 -10.58 13.77
N SER A 135 8.44 -9.34 13.83
CA SER A 135 7.25 -8.91 13.08
C SER A 135 7.49 -8.95 11.56
N CYS A 136 6.43 -9.20 10.79
CA CYS A 136 6.46 -9.18 9.32
C CYS A 136 5.75 -7.93 8.80
N LEU A 137 6.45 -7.06 8.08
CA LEU A 137 6.01 -5.71 7.78
C LEU A 137 5.41 -5.58 6.38
N GLN A 138 4.31 -4.82 6.31
CA GLN A 138 3.79 -4.16 5.13
C GLN A 138 3.64 -2.67 5.43
N LEU A 139 4.21 -1.83 4.56
CA LEU A 139 4.05 -0.38 4.60
C LEU A 139 4.11 0.18 3.19
N GLY A 140 3.47 1.33 2.98
CA GLY A 140 3.47 2.04 1.69
C GLY A 140 4.59 3.07 1.56
N ILE A 141 4.41 4.02 0.65
CA ILE A 141 5.29 5.17 0.44
C ILE A 141 4.73 6.44 1.09
N GLY A 142 5.60 7.43 1.31
CA GLY A 142 5.22 8.76 1.77
C GLY A 142 6.02 9.22 2.98
N ALA A 143 5.72 10.42 3.47
CA ALA A 143 6.42 11.02 4.61
C ALA A 143 6.36 10.13 5.86
N MET A 144 5.17 9.71 6.27
CA MET A 144 4.97 8.87 7.46
C MET A 144 5.63 7.49 7.34
N PRO A 145 5.46 6.69 6.26
CA PRO A 145 6.20 5.43 6.11
C PRO A 145 7.72 5.61 6.09
N ASN A 146 8.24 6.69 5.49
CA ASN A 146 9.67 7.00 5.52
C ASN A 146 10.17 7.32 6.94
N ALA A 147 9.37 8.04 7.75
CA ALA A 147 9.68 8.28 9.15
C ALA A 147 9.73 6.97 9.97
N ILE A 148 8.78 6.07 9.73
CA ILE A 148 8.79 4.72 10.32
C ILE A 148 10.07 3.97 9.93
N GLY A 149 10.43 3.96 8.65
CA GLY A 149 11.65 3.31 8.17
C GLY A 149 12.91 3.81 8.89
N LYS A 150 13.07 5.14 8.99
CA LYS A 150 14.18 5.79 9.70
C LYS A 150 14.21 5.43 11.19
N LEU A 151 13.05 5.42 11.86
CA LEU A 151 12.95 5.06 13.28
C LEU A 151 13.28 3.59 13.53
N ILE A 152 12.79 2.67 12.70
CA ILE A 152 13.11 1.24 12.83
C ILE A 152 14.62 1.02 12.62
N ALA A 153 15.21 1.65 11.59
CA ALA A 153 16.64 1.55 11.31
C ALA A 153 17.50 2.05 12.48
N ALA A 154 17.04 3.06 13.22
CA ALA A 154 17.70 3.59 14.41
C ALA A 154 17.39 2.80 15.70
N SER A 155 16.57 1.74 15.64
CA SER A 155 16.08 1.01 16.81
C SER A 155 16.85 -0.28 17.11
N ASN A 156 16.46 -0.92 18.21
CA ASN A 156 16.92 -2.27 18.58
C ASN A 156 16.05 -3.38 18.00
N LEU A 157 15.11 -3.07 17.08
CA LEU A 157 14.29 -4.09 16.44
C LEU A 157 15.13 -5.00 15.57
N ARG A 158 14.93 -6.31 15.68
CA ARG A 158 15.67 -7.32 14.94
C ARG A 158 14.74 -8.36 14.36
N ASP A 159 15.27 -9.04 13.36
CA ASP A 159 14.72 -10.25 12.77
C ASP A 159 13.40 -10.04 12.04
N LEU A 160 13.15 -8.80 11.62
CA LEU A 160 11.95 -8.41 10.92
C LEU A 160 11.83 -9.17 9.59
N GLY A 161 10.59 -9.39 9.17
CA GLY A 161 10.22 -9.93 7.88
C GLY A 161 9.57 -8.87 6.99
N VAL A 162 9.57 -9.11 5.68
CA VAL A 162 8.94 -8.27 4.67
C VAL A 162 8.03 -9.12 3.79
N HIS A 163 6.74 -8.77 3.82
CA HIS A 163 5.71 -9.29 2.94
C HIS A 163 4.76 -8.14 2.69
N THR A 164 4.96 -7.43 1.58
CA THR A 164 4.33 -6.15 1.30
C THR A 164 3.71 -6.16 -0.09
N GLU A 165 2.75 -5.27 -0.36
CA GLU A 165 2.28 -5.02 -1.72
C GLU A 165 3.37 -4.31 -2.52
N MET A 166 3.82 -3.18 -1.99
CA MET A 166 4.82 -2.30 -2.59
C MET A 166 6.11 -2.35 -1.77
N LEU A 167 7.25 -2.62 -2.43
CA LEU A 167 8.56 -2.41 -1.84
C LEU A 167 9.01 -0.97 -2.08
N CYS A 168 9.61 -0.34 -1.07
CA CYS A 168 10.03 1.06 -1.08
C CYS A 168 11.38 1.24 -0.37
N ASP A 169 11.99 2.43 -0.51
CA ASP A 169 13.30 2.78 0.07
C ASP A 169 13.44 2.50 1.57
N SER A 170 12.34 2.63 2.33
CA SER A 170 12.35 2.38 3.77
C SER A 170 12.78 0.95 4.11
N PHE A 171 12.43 -0.04 3.29
CA PHE A 171 12.86 -1.41 3.54
C PHE A 171 14.37 -1.60 3.32
N VAL A 172 14.95 -0.83 2.39
CA VAL A 172 16.41 -0.83 2.18
C VAL A 172 17.11 -0.25 3.40
N ASP A 173 16.64 0.89 3.91
CA ASP A 173 17.21 1.53 5.10
C ASP A 173 17.17 0.61 6.33
N ILE A 174 16.03 -0.05 6.55
CA ILE A 174 15.85 -1.01 7.65
C ILE A 174 16.78 -2.22 7.48
N PHE A 175 16.97 -2.69 6.24
CA PHE A 175 17.84 -3.82 5.95
C PHE A 175 19.31 -3.49 6.17
N GLU A 176 19.78 -2.36 5.66
CA GLU A 176 21.16 -1.89 5.83
C GLU A 176 21.52 -1.66 7.30
N ALA A 177 20.53 -1.29 8.13
CA ALA A 177 20.67 -1.21 9.58
C ALA A 177 20.70 -2.58 10.30
N GLY A 178 20.59 -3.70 9.56
CA GLY A 178 20.63 -5.06 10.11
C GLY A 178 19.34 -5.49 10.83
N CYS A 179 18.22 -4.80 10.61
CA CYS A 179 16.97 -5.08 11.31
C CYS A 179 16.12 -6.17 10.63
N ILE A 180 16.27 -6.37 9.31
CA ILE A 180 15.53 -7.38 8.53
C ILE A 180 16.35 -8.64 8.34
N SER A 181 15.73 -9.80 8.58
CA SER A 181 16.31 -11.11 8.27
C SER A 181 15.39 -12.05 7.52
N ASN A 182 14.07 -11.79 7.51
CA ASN A 182 13.05 -12.65 6.90
C ASN A 182 13.03 -14.11 7.39
N ARG A 183 13.78 -14.47 8.45
CA ARG A 183 13.95 -15.87 8.86
C ARG A 183 12.78 -16.47 9.65
N HIS A 184 11.91 -15.62 10.18
CA HIS A 184 10.74 -16.04 10.97
C HIS A 184 9.43 -16.10 10.16
N LYS A 185 9.49 -15.72 8.87
CA LYS A 185 8.35 -15.89 7.95
C LYS A 185 7.99 -17.37 7.81
N LYS A 186 6.73 -17.67 7.48
CA LYS A 186 6.28 -19.07 7.25
C LYS A 186 6.46 -19.52 5.81
N HIS A 187 6.35 -18.57 4.89
CA HIS A 187 6.62 -18.77 3.47
C HIS A 187 7.75 -17.83 3.06
N ASP A 188 8.42 -18.14 1.96
CA ASP A 188 9.41 -17.25 1.34
C ASP A 188 10.48 -16.80 2.35
N VAL A 189 10.96 -17.76 3.15
CA VAL A 189 11.91 -17.55 4.23
C VAL A 189 13.19 -16.95 3.67
N GLY A 190 13.69 -15.90 4.32
CA GLY A 190 14.87 -15.18 3.85
C GLY A 190 14.59 -14.20 2.69
N LYS A 191 13.35 -14.13 2.17
CA LYS A 191 13.02 -13.27 1.03
C LYS A 191 12.23 -12.02 1.41
N PHE A 192 12.57 -10.89 0.80
CA PHE A 192 11.71 -9.72 0.66
C PHE A 192 10.62 -10.04 -0.35
N VAL A 193 9.38 -10.20 0.11
CA VAL A 193 8.24 -10.48 -0.77
C VAL A 193 7.49 -9.20 -1.08
N TYR A 194 7.30 -8.92 -2.37
CA TYR A 194 6.57 -7.77 -2.89
C TYR A 194 5.91 -8.10 -4.23
N THR A 195 4.95 -7.28 -4.69
CA THR A 195 4.37 -7.46 -6.03
C THR A 195 4.79 -6.38 -7.02
N PHE A 196 5.10 -5.18 -6.53
CA PHE A 196 5.80 -4.16 -7.29
C PHE A 196 6.68 -3.30 -6.38
N ALA A 197 7.57 -2.50 -6.95
CA ALA A 197 8.48 -1.63 -6.24
C ALA A 197 8.46 -0.22 -6.83
N LEU A 198 8.52 0.79 -5.94
CA LEU A 198 8.55 2.18 -6.33
C LEU A 198 9.32 3.00 -5.29
N GLY A 199 10.30 3.77 -5.75
CA GLY A 199 11.20 4.45 -4.85
C GLY A 199 12.23 5.30 -5.57
N SER A 200 13.42 5.40 -5.00
CA SER A 200 14.58 6.03 -5.60
C SER A 200 15.49 5.01 -6.30
N LYS A 201 16.57 5.52 -6.92
CA LYS A 201 17.65 4.69 -7.48
C LYS A 201 18.22 3.70 -6.46
N LYS A 202 18.27 4.07 -5.17
CA LYS A 202 18.73 3.19 -4.08
C LYS A 202 17.95 1.88 -4.05
N LEU A 203 16.62 1.96 -4.16
CA LEU A 203 15.75 0.78 -4.18
C LEU A 203 15.97 -0.05 -5.44
N TYR A 204 16.09 0.59 -6.60
CA TYR A 204 16.27 -0.12 -7.86
C TYR A 204 17.62 -0.84 -7.91
N ASP A 205 18.69 -0.20 -7.43
CA ASP A 205 20.02 -0.81 -7.29
C ASP A 205 20.00 -1.97 -6.28
N PHE A 206 19.25 -1.84 -5.19
CA PHE A 206 19.08 -2.93 -4.21
C PHE A 206 18.33 -4.14 -4.78
N LEU A 207 17.41 -3.93 -5.72
CA LEU A 207 16.61 -4.99 -6.33
C LEU A 207 17.36 -5.75 -7.43
N ASP A 208 18.18 -5.04 -8.19
CA ASP A 208 18.84 -5.60 -9.37
C ASP A 208 19.68 -6.83 -9.03
N HIS A 209 19.32 -7.97 -9.62
CA HIS A 209 19.96 -9.26 -9.41
C HIS A 209 20.14 -9.66 -7.93
N ASN A 210 19.28 -9.16 -7.03
CA ASN A 210 19.34 -9.49 -5.62
C ASN A 210 18.46 -10.71 -5.30
N SER A 211 19.10 -11.86 -5.13
CA SER A 211 18.39 -13.11 -4.83
C SER A 211 17.65 -13.11 -3.49
N SER A 212 17.91 -12.17 -2.58
CA SER A 212 17.10 -12.01 -1.36
C SER A 212 15.74 -11.36 -1.63
N CYS A 213 15.51 -10.79 -2.81
CA CYS A 213 14.25 -10.20 -3.23
C CYS A 213 13.43 -11.19 -4.06
N SER A 214 12.11 -11.18 -3.89
CA SER A 214 11.20 -12.05 -4.66
C SER A 214 9.89 -11.32 -4.95
N SER A 215 9.74 -10.91 -6.21
CA SER A 215 8.54 -10.30 -6.76
C SER A 215 7.54 -11.37 -7.17
N PHE A 216 6.33 -11.33 -6.63
CA PHE A 216 5.25 -12.27 -6.92
C PHE A 216 4.03 -11.56 -7.52
N PRO A 217 3.13 -12.28 -8.24
CA PRO A 217 1.90 -11.68 -8.70
C PRO A 217 1.01 -11.27 -7.51
N VAL A 218 0.15 -10.27 -7.72
CA VAL A 218 -0.60 -9.63 -6.64
C VAL A 218 -1.59 -10.58 -5.97
N ASP A 219 -2.15 -11.54 -6.71
CA ASP A 219 -3.00 -12.60 -6.19
C ASP A 219 -2.24 -13.62 -5.32
N TYR A 220 -0.91 -13.53 -5.24
CA TYR A 220 -0.08 -14.19 -4.24
C TYR A 220 0.20 -13.27 -3.05
N THR A 221 0.78 -12.08 -3.29
CA THR A 221 1.24 -11.21 -2.19
C THR A 221 0.10 -10.70 -1.34
N ASN A 222 -1.04 -10.41 -1.94
CA ASN A 222 -2.19 -9.84 -1.25
C ASN A 222 -3.18 -10.93 -0.81
N ARG A 223 -2.85 -12.22 -0.98
CA ARG A 223 -3.74 -13.32 -0.61
C ARG A 223 -3.79 -13.50 0.90
N LEU A 224 -4.99 -13.72 1.44
CA LEU A 224 -5.23 -13.88 2.87
C LEU A 224 -4.33 -14.93 3.54
N ASP A 225 -4.24 -16.13 2.97
CA ASP A 225 -3.43 -17.23 3.53
C ASP A 225 -1.94 -16.89 3.50
N LYS A 226 -1.47 -16.10 2.54
CA LYS A 226 -0.07 -15.67 2.45
C LYS A 226 0.26 -14.60 3.48
N ILE A 227 -0.61 -13.62 3.67
CA ILE A 227 -0.44 -12.57 4.68
C ILE A 227 -0.56 -13.17 6.09
N SER A 228 -1.65 -13.89 6.37
CA SER A 228 -1.99 -14.39 7.71
C SER A 228 -1.09 -15.52 8.21
N ALA A 229 -0.41 -16.24 7.31
CA ALA A 229 0.57 -17.24 7.70
C ALA A 229 1.76 -16.61 8.46
N ASN A 230 2.13 -15.36 8.17
CA ASN A 230 3.25 -14.71 8.85
C ASN A 230 2.83 -14.28 10.26
N ASP A 231 3.51 -14.79 11.29
CA ASP A 231 3.26 -14.39 12.68
C ASP A 231 3.60 -12.90 12.87
N ARG A 232 2.79 -12.19 13.66
CA ARG A 232 2.95 -10.75 13.93
C ARG A 232 3.08 -9.94 12.64
N ALA A 233 2.20 -10.22 11.68
CA ALA A 233 2.09 -9.41 10.47
C ALA A 233 1.55 -8.02 10.84
N ILE A 234 2.27 -6.97 10.47
CA ILE A 234 1.93 -5.58 10.76
C ILE A 234 1.71 -4.85 9.43
N ALA A 235 0.48 -4.42 9.21
CA ALA A 235 0.10 -3.58 8.08
C ALA A 235 -0.01 -2.13 8.53
N ILE A 236 0.66 -1.23 7.83
CA ILE A 236 0.64 0.21 8.10
C ILE A 236 0.10 0.91 6.86
N ASN A 237 -1.12 1.41 6.95
CA ASN A 237 -1.82 2.02 5.82
C ASN A 237 -2.36 3.40 6.16
N ASN A 238 -2.23 4.32 5.20
CA ASN A 238 -2.77 5.67 5.33
C ASN A 238 -4.25 5.71 4.97
N ALA A 239 -5.04 6.48 5.72
CA ALA A 239 -6.42 6.83 5.39
C ALA A 239 -6.52 8.32 5.04
N LEU A 240 -7.53 8.71 4.25
CA LEU A 240 -7.91 10.11 4.03
C LEU A 240 -8.71 10.64 5.21
N GLU A 241 -9.72 9.90 5.64
CA GLU A 241 -10.60 10.26 6.75
C GLU A 241 -11.29 9.02 7.33
N ILE A 242 -11.76 9.16 8.57
CA ILE A 242 -12.52 8.13 9.29
C ILE A 242 -13.71 8.76 10.00
N ASP A 243 -14.87 8.12 9.98
CA ASP A 243 -16.04 8.61 10.70
C ASP A 243 -16.18 8.05 12.13
N LEU A 244 -17.10 8.59 12.93
CA LEU A 244 -17.34 8.14 14.32
C LEU A 244 -17.91 6.71 14.43
N PHE A 245 -18.38 6.12 13.33
CA PHE A 245 -18.75 4.71 13.27
C PHE A 245 -17.54 3.80 13.00
N GLY A 246 -16.42 4.38 12.58
CA GLY A 246 -15.16 3.73 12.23
C GLY A 246 -15.07 3.30 10.77
N GLN A 247 -15.86 3.89 9.87
CA GLN A 247 -15.71 3.67 8.43
C GLN A 247 -14.55 4.52 7.91
N VAL A 248 -13.67 3.91 7.11
CA VAL A 248 -12.47 4.57 6.59
C VAL A 248 -12.63 4.84 5.10
N SER A 249 -12.34 6.08 4.69
CA SER A 249 -12.10 6.42 3.28
C SER A 249 -10.61 6.64 3.07
N SER A 250 -10.06 5.97 2.06
CA SER A 250 -8.66 6.15 1.63
C SER A 250 -8.54 6.55 0.15
N GLU A 251 -9.65 6.44 -0.60
CA GLU A 251 -9.64 6.62 -2.05
C GLU A 251 -10.45 7.81 -2.56
N SER A 252 -11.23 8.48 -1.72
CA SER A 252 -12.06 9.61 -2.15
C SER A 252 -12.29 10.63 -1.05
N SER A 253 -12.66 11.84 -1.46
CA SER A 253 -13.14 12.91 -0.58
C SER A 253 -14.41 13.48 -1.20
N GLY A 254 -15.56 13.18 -0.60
CA GLY A 254 -16.85 13.33 -1.29
C GLY A 254 -16.84 12.54 -2.60
N THR A 255 -17.41 13.10 -3.66
CA THR A 255 -17.47 12.46 -4.98
C THR A 255 -16.16 12.54 -5.78
N ARG A 256 -15.14 13.24 -5.28
CA ARG A 256 -13.85 13.36 -5.97
C ARG A 256 -12.96 12.17 -5.63
N HIS A 257 -12.62 11.38 -6.65
CA HIS A 257 -11.71 10.25 -6.52
C HIS A 257 -10.25 10.69 -6.41
N ILE A 258 -9.50 10.09 -5.48
CA ILE A 258 -8.14 10.46 -5.12
C ILE A 258 -7.14 9.38 -5.49
N SER A 259 -7.40 8.11 -5.18
CA SER A 259 -6.44 7.01 -5.38
C SER A 259 -7.13 5.74 -5.86
N GLY A 260 -7.17 4.71 -5.04
CA GLY A 260 -7.90 3.48 -5.29
C GLY A 260 -7.78 2.57 -4.07
N THR A 261 -8.58 1.52 -4.05
CA THR A 261 -8.66 0.59 -2.91
C THR A 261 -7.30 -0.08 -2.64
N GLY A 262 -6.57 -0.46 -3.70
CA GLY A 262 -5.29 -1.17 -3.59
C GLY A 262 -5.46 -2.46 -2.77
N GLY A 263 -4.43 -2.83 -2.02
CA GLY A 263 -4.48 -3.92 -1.03
C GLY A 263 -4.72 -3.48 0.40
N GLN A 264 -5.17 -2.24 0.65
CA GLN A 264 -5.42 -1.79 2.02
C GLN A 264 -6.42 -2.73 2.73
N LEU A 265 -7.46 -3.16 2.02
CA LEU A 265 -8.43 -4.13 2.52
C LEU A 265 -7.77 -5.49 2.80
N ASP A 266 -6.99 -5.98 1.85
CA ASP A 266 -6.32 -7.27 1.90
C ASP A 266 -5.39 -7.39 3.11
N TYR A 267 -4.53 -6.40 3.32
CA TYR A 267 -3.59 -6.37 4.43
C TYR A 267 -4.26 -6.06 5.77
N THR A 268 -5.34 -5.28 5.78
CA THR A 268 -6.15 -5.08 7.00
C THR A 268 -6.76 -6.40 7.46
N TYR A 269 -7.34 -7.16 6.53
CA TYR A 269 -7.93 -8.46 6.84
C TYR A 269 -6.86 -9.50 7.18
N GLY A 270 -5.84 -9.62 6.35
CA GLY A 270 -4.77 -10.60 6.52
C GLY A 270 -4.01 -10.44 7.83
N CYS A 271 -3.64 -9.22 8.21
CA CYS A 271 -2.94 -8.98 9.47
C CYS A 271 -3.84 -9.21 10.70
N TYR A 272 -5.16 -9.00 10.59
CA TYR A 272 -6.07 -9.38 11.67
C TYR A 272 -6.11 -10.90 11.90
N HIS A 273 -5.96 -11.68 10.83
CA HIS A 273 -5.95 -13.15 10.89
C HIS A 273 -4.56 -13.74 11.19
N SER A 274 -3.51 -12.92 11.23
CA SER A 274 -2.17 -13.32 11.67
C SER A 274 -2.09 -13.46 13.18
N ARG A 275 -1.35 -14.48 13.67
CA ARG A 275 -1.11 -14.65 15.10
C ARG A 275 -0.30 -13.48 15.66
N GLY A 276 -0.95 -12.64 16.47
CA GLY A 276 -0.35 -11.42 17.02
C GLY A 276 -0.20 -10.28 15.99
N GLY A 277 -0.87 -10.38 14.84
CA GLY A 277 -0.83 -9.34 13.81
C GLY A 277 -1.64 -8.11 14.17
N LYS A 278 -1.29 -6.98 13.54
CA LYS A 278 -1.94 -5.68 13.74
C LYS A 278 -2.10 -4.97 12.39
N ALA A 279 -3.31 -4.51 12.11
CA ALA A 279 -3.57 -3.58 11.01
C ALA A 279 -3.75 -2.17 11.58
N LEU A 280 -2.81 -1.28 11.28
CA LEU A 280 -2.74 0.10 11.74
C LEU A 280 -3.21 1.03 10.62
N ILE A 281 -4.35 1.70 10.84
CA ILE A 281 -4.84 2.76 9.97
C ILE A 281 -4.35 4.09 10.50
N CYS A 282 -3.47 4.74 9.76
CA CYS A 282 -2.77 5.96 10.16
C CYS A 282 -3.32 7.17 9.42
N LEU A 283 -3.51 8.28 10.12
CA LEU A 283 -3.86 9.57 9.54
C LEU A 283 -3.46 10.69 10.51
N SER A 284 -3.09 11.85 9.99
CA SER A 284 -3.09 13.07 10.82
C SER A 284 -4.51 13.33 11.31
N SER A 285 -4.67 13.86 12.52
CA SER A 285 -5.99 14.14 13.07
C SER A 285 -6.72 15.28 12.33
N SER A 286 -5.96 16.16 11.67
CA SER A 286 -6.46 17.28 10.88
C SER A 286 -5.58 17.57 9.66
N VAL A 287 -6.10 18.39 8.75
CA VAL A 287 -5.39 18.96 7.60
C VAL A 287 -5.66 20.46 7.54
N VAL A 288 -4.69 21.25 7.08
CA VAL A 288 -4.88 22.67 6.75
C VAL A 288 -5.09 22.77 5.25
N GLU A 289 -6.25 23.25 4.85
CA GLU A 289 -6.63 23.46 3.47
C GLU A 289 -5.90 24.68 2.87
N LYS A 290 -5.97 24.86 1.55
CA LYS A 290 -5.25 25.94 0.85
C LYS A 290 -5.66 27.35 1.28
N ASP A 291 -6.88 27.51 1.78
CA ASP A 291 -7.43 28.76 2.30
C ASP A 291 -7.04 29.03 3.77
N GLY A 292 -6.25 28.14 4.38
CA GLY A 292 -5.83 28.22 5.78
C GLY A 292 -6.82 27.59 6.76
N THR A 293 -7.98 27.11 6.29
CA THR A 293 -8.97 26.46 7.15
C THR A 293 -8.45 25.12 7.64
N ARG A 294 -8.51 24.87 8.95
CA ARG A 294 -8.23 23.55 9.51
C ARG A 294 -9.48 22.67 9.41
N ARG A 295 -9.33 21.47 8.87
CA ARG A 295 -10.38 20.47 8.77
C ARG A 295 -10.00 19.21 9.55
N SER A 296 -10.90 18.71 10.39
CA SER A 296 -10.74 17.40 11.03
C SER A 296 -10.78 16.27 10.01
N ARG A 297 -9.91 15.27 10.17
CA ARG A 297 -9.91 14.02 9.40
C ARG A 297 -10.61 12.87 10.16
N ILE A 298 -10.90 13.07 11.44
CA ILE A 298 -11.92 12.30 12.16
C ILE A 298 -13.24 13.07 12.00
N ARG A 299 -14.20 12.49 11.28
CA ARG A 299 -15.45 13.13 10.87
C ARG A 299 -16.63 12.59 11.68
N PRO A 300 -17.71 13.37 11.88
CA PRO A 300 -18.99 12.83 12.37
C PRO A 300 -19.48 11.64 11.54
N PHE A 301 -19.54 11.84 10.23
CA PHE A 301 -19.90 10.88 9.19
C PHE A 301 -19.06 11.19 7.95
N LEU A 302 -18.83 10.19 7.10
CA LEU A 302 -18.24 10.44 5.78
C LEU A 302 -19.20 11.29 4.94
N GLU A 303 -18.70 12.33 4.27
CA GLU A 303 -19.53 13.24 3.47
C GLU A 303 -20.28 12.47 2.36
N PRO A 304 -21.50 12.89 1.96
CA PRO A 304 -22.24 12.24 0.89
C PRO A 304 -21.39 12.00 -0.37
N GLY A 305 -21.38 10.76 -0.85
CA GLY A 305 -20.59 10.34 -2.02
C GLY A 305 -19.17 9.89 -1.71
N THR A 306 -18.68 10.07 -0.48
CA THR A 306 -17.39 9.52 -0.06
C THR A 306 -17.44 8.00 -0.04
N ILE A 307 -16.48 7.37 -0.71
CA ILE A 307 -16.33 5.93 -0.83
C ILE A 307 -15.72 5.38 0.46
N THR A 308 -16.37 4.39 1.05
CA THR A 308 -15.83 3.63 2.17
C THR A 308 -14.86 2.56 1.62
N THR A 309 -13.56 2.76 1.85
CA THR A 309 -12.51 1.81 1.46
C THR A 309 -12.45 0.64 2.45
N LEU A 310 -12.53 0.91 3.75
CA LEU A 310 -12.65 -0.14 4.78
C LEU A 310 -13.99 -0.02 5.51
N PRO A 311 -14.86 -1.04 5.44
CA PRO A 311 -16.06 -1.06 6.24
C PRO A 311 -15.70 -1.16 7.73
N ARG A 312 -16.49 -0.50 8.58
CA ARG A 312 -16.23 -0.38 10.03
C ARG A 312 -15.92 -1.68 10.77
N VAL A 313 -16.41 -2.80 10.27
CA VAL A 313 -16.23 -4.15 10.87
C VAL A 313 -14.80 -4.68 10.70
N MET A 314 -14.06 -4.18 9.71
CA MET A 314 -12.68 -4.57 9.43
C MET A 314 -11.66 -3.73 10.19
N VAL A 315 -12.01 -2.51 10.58
CA VAL A 315 -11.08 -1.58 11.21
C VAL A 315 -10.73 -2.04 12.63
N ASN A 316 -9.43 -2.18 12.88
CA ASN A 316 -8.86 -2.59 14.14
C ASN A 316 -8.18 -1.41 14.83
N TYR A 317 -6.93 -1.10 14.48
CA TYR A 317 -6.21 -0.01 15.11
C TYR A 317 -6.27 1.26 14.28
N VAL A 318 -6.46 2.40 14.95
CA VAL A 318 -6.42 3.73 14.34
C VAL A 318 -5.38 4.55 15.10
N VAL A 319 -4.52 5.24 14.35
CA VAL A 319 -3.40 6.02 14.87
C VAL A 319 -3.43 7.43 14.32
N THR A 320 -3.38 8.39 15.23
CA THR A 320 -3.09 9.81 14.92
C THR A 320 -1.91 10.26 15.78
N GLU A 321 -1.46 11.49 15.59
CA GLU A 321 -0.45 12.12 16.44
C GLU A 321 -0.87 12.25 17.92
N TYR A 322 -2.15 12.04 18.23
CA TYR A 322 -2.68 12.09 19.60
C TYR A 322 -2.82 10.71 20.27
N GLY A 323 -2.55 9.62 19.55
CA GLY A 323 -2.54 8.28 20.16
C GLY A 323 -3.00 7.16 19.24
N LEU A 324 -3.14 5.98 19.84
CA LEU A 324 -3.57 4.75 19.20
C LEU A 324 -4.75 4.15 19.96
N ILE A 325 -5.78 3.73 19.22
CA ILE A 325 -6.96 3.06 19.75
C ILE A 325 -7.20 1.75 19.01
N ASN A 326 -7.92 0.81 19.65
CA ASN A 326 -8.45 -0.39 19.00
C ASN A 326 -9.98 -0.32 18.95
N LEU A 327 -10.56 -0.37 17.75
CA LEU A 327 -12.00 -0.34 17.48
C LEU A 327 -12.65 -1.72 17.42
N LYS A 328 -11.86 -2.81 17.38
CA LYS A 328 -12.41 -4.15 17.22
C LYS A 328 -13.25 -4.53 18.44
N GLY A 329 -14.46 -5.04 18.21
CA GLY A 329 -15.39 -5.43 19.28
C GLY A 329 -16.08 -4.29 20.02
N LYS A 330 -15.68 -3.03 19.82
CA LYS A 330 -16.32 -1.86 20.43
C LYS A 330 -17.70 -1.59 19.82
N SER A 331 -18.66 -1.27 20.66
CA SER A 331 -19.96 -0.70 20.30
C SER A 331 -19.81 0.69 19.65
N THR A 332 -20.87 1.19 19.02
CA THR A 332 -20.83 2.50 18.33
C THR A 332 -20.40 3.64 19.25
N TRP A 333 -20.87 3.66 20.51
CA TRP A 333 -20.50 4.73 21.44
C TRP A 333 -19.04 4.62 21.90
N GLU A 334 -18.56 3.41 22.19
CA GLU A 334 -17.16 3.18 22.55
C GLU A 334 -16.21 3.52 21.39
N ARG A 335 -16.65 3.32 20.14
CA ARG A 335 -15.91 3.72 18.93
C ARG A 335 -15.85 5.24 18.81
N ALA A 336 -16.98 5.92 18.91
CA ALA A 336 -17.05 7.37 18.83
C ALA A 336 -16.17 8.01 19.92
N ASN A 337 -16.29 7.58 21.17
CA ASN A 337 -15.48 8.07 22.28
C ASN A 337 -13.97 7.80 22.07
N ALA A 338 -13.60 6.61 21.59
CA ALA A 338 -12.20 6.29 21.30
C ALA A 338 -11.64 7.16 20.17
N LEU A 339 -12.39 7.35 19.07
CA LEU A 339 -11.97 8.19 17.95
C LEU A 339 -11.83 9.66 18.36
N ILE A 340 -12.77 10.19 19.13
CA ILE A 340 -12.71 11.55 19.67
C ILE A 340 -11.48 11.73 20.56
N SER A 341 -11.10 10.72 21.34
CA SER A 341 -9.91 10.80 22.22
C SER A 341 -8.59 11.02 21.47
N ILE A 342 -8.53 10.61 20.19
CA ILE A 342 -7.36 10.79 19.30
C ILE A 342 -7.62 11.82 18.19
N ALA A 343 -8.71 12.58 18.26
CA ALA A 343 -8.94 13.73 17.38
C ALA A 343 -8.12 14.94 17.83
N HIS A 344 -7.92 15.89 16.92
CA HIS A 344 -7.34 17.18 17.25
C HIS A 344 -8.18 17.86 18.36
N PRO A 345 -7.56 18.44 19.40
CA PRO A 345 -8.26 19.07 20.52
C PRO A 345 -9.38 20.03 20.08
N ASP A 346 -9.10 20.88 19.09
CA ASP A 346 -10.04 21.86 18.53
C ASP A 346 -11.38 21.26 18.05
N PHE A 347 -11.43 19.97 17.67
CA PHE A 347 -12.64 19.33 17.12
C PHE A 347 -13.32 18.37 18.10
N ARG A 348 -12.77 18.12 19.29
CA ARG A 348 -13.30 17.07 20.19
C ARG A 348 -14.70 17.38 20.70
N GLU A 349 -14.95 18.64 21.08
CA GLU A 349 -16.25 19.10 21.55
C GLU A 349 -17.30 19.03 20.43
N GLU A 350 -16.95 19.52 19.23
CA GLU A 350 -17.80 19.49 18.04
C GLU A 350 -18.18 18.04 17.68
N LEU A 351 -17.20 17.13 17.63
CA LEU A 351 -17.44 15.71 17.35
C LEU A 351 -18.33 15.05 18.41
N THR A 352 -18.16 15.41 19.69
CA THR A 352 -18.99 14.90 20.78
C THR A 352 -20.44 15.33 20.61
N GLU A 353 -20.66 16.60 20.27
CA GLU A 353 -22.00 17.13 20.01
C GLU A 353 -22.65 16.47 18.79
N HIS A 354 -21.90 16.26 17.71
CA HIS A 354 -22.38 15.50 16.56
C HIS A 354 -22.77 14.06 16.92
N ALA A 355 -21.96 13.38 17.74
CA ALA A 355 -22.27 12.03 18.20
C ALA A 355 -23.61 11.98 18.95
N ARG A 356 -23.86 12.94 19.85
CA ARG A 356 -25.15 13.08 20.55
C ARG A 356 -26.31 13.29 19.58
N ARG A 357 -26.16 14.18 18.59
CA ARG A 357 -27.19 14.42 17.55
C ARG A 357 -27.50 13.19 16.70
N MET A 358 -26.52 12.29 16.52
CA MET A 358 -26.68 11.01 15.84
C MET A 358 -27.26 9.90 16.74
N ASN A 359 -27.67 10.23 17.97
CA ASN A 359 -28.13 9.29 18.99
C ASN A 359 -27.08 8.25 19.39
N ILE A 360 -25.80 8.61 19.32
CA ILE A 360 -24.71 7.84 19.93
C ILE A 360 -24.66 8.23 21.42
N GLN A 361 -24.76 7.24 22.31
CA GLN A 361 -24.82 7.45 23.76
C GLN A 361 -23.42 7.80 24.32
N MET A 362 -23.06 9.09 24.25
CA MET A 362 -21.73 9.61 24.61
C MET A 362 -21.43 9.63 26.09
#